data_AF-D3VPH5-F1
#
_entry.id   AF-D3VPH5-F1
#
_cell.length_a   1.000
_cell.length_b   1.000
_cell.length_c   1.000
_cell.angle_alpha   90.00
_cell.angle_beta   90.00
_cell.angle_gamma   90.00
#
_symmetry.space_group_name_H-M   'P 1'
#
loop_
_entity.id
_entity.type
_entity.pdbx_description
1 polymer ?
#
loop_
_entity_poly.entity_id
_entity_poly.type
_entity_poly.pdbx_seq_one_letter_code
_entity_poly.pdbx_strand_id
1 'polypeptide(L)'
;RAAHIAHLRRESPFDGGIAASAPAIDRSKLLAQQQARVDDLRHAKYEAILNGNPAITVLHGEARFQDSQHLTVKLNDGGEHTVAFDRCLVATGASPAVPPIPGLNE
;
A
#
# COMPACT_ATOMS: atom_id res chain seq x y z
N ARG A 1 -8.02 -7.79 -11.55
CA ARG A 1 -9.35 -8.24 -12.07
C ARG A 1 -9.74 -7.55 -13.38
N ALA A 2 -9.54 -6.23 -13.54
CA ALA A 2 -9.87 -5.51 -14.78
C ALA A 2 -9.18 -6.08 -16.04
N ALA A 3 -7.89 -6.41 -15.97
CA ALA A 3 -7.16 -7.03 -17.08
C ALA A 3 -7.75 -8.37 -17.53
N HIS A 4 -8.21 -9.20 -16.59
CA HIS A 4 -8.87 -10.47 -16.89
C HIS A 4 -10.20 -10.28 -17.63
N ILE A 5 -11.01 -9.30 -17.22
CA ILE A 5 -12.26 -8.96 -17.93
C ILE A 5 -11.98 -8.40 -19.32
N ALA A 6 -10.98 -7.52 -19.46
CA ALA A 6 -10.57 -7.00 -20.76
C ALA A 6 -10.11 -8.11 -21.72
N HIS A 7 -9.37 -9.10 -21.19
CA HIS A 7 -8.95 -10.28 -21.95
C HIS A 7 -10.15 -11.12 -22.39
N LEU A 8 -11.07 -11.48 -21.48
CA LEU A 8 -12.25 -12.29 -21.80
C LEU A 8 -13.24 -11.63 -22.77
N ARG A 9 -13.32 -10.29 -22.78
CA ARG A 9 -14.13 -9.57 -23.76
C ARG A 9 -13.53 -9.64 -25.17
N ARG A 10 -12.21 -9.70 -25.26
CA ARG A 10 -11.47 -9.77 -26.52
C ARG A 10 -11.49 -11.17 -27.11
N GLU A 11 -11.33 -12.18 -26.27
CA GLU A 11 -11.21 -13.58 -26.68
C GLU A 11 -11.75 -14.50 -25.59
N SER A 12 -12.45 -15.56 -26.00
CA SER A 12 -12.91 -16.61 -25.10
C SER A 12 -13.04 -17.97 -25.81
N PRO A 13 -13.06 -19.09 -25.06
CA PRO A 13 -13.36 -20.40 -25.65
C PRO A 13 -14.76 -20.51 -26.29
N PHE A 14 -15.63 -19.52 -26.08
CA PHE A 14 -17.02 -19.52 -26.54
C PHE A 14 -17.23 -18.60 -27.74
N ASP A 15 -16.18 -18.12 -28.40
CA ASP A 15 -16.29 -17.12 -29.47
C ASP A 15 -17.05 -17.64 -30.71
N GLY A 16 -17.16 -18.96 -30.87
CA GLY A 16 -18.02 -19.60 -31.87
C GLY A 16 -19.53 -19.41 -31.62
N GLY A 17 -19.93 -19.04 -30.39
CA GLY A 17 -21.33 -18.78 -30.00
C GLY A 17 -21.57 -17.42 -29.35
N ILE A 18 -20.52 -16.68 -28.98
CA ILE A 18 -20.60 -15.36 -28.35
C ILE A 18 -19.62 -14.42 -29.06
N ALA A 19 -20.12 -13.38 -29.70
CA ALA A 19 -19.26 -12.44 -30.41
C ALA A 19 -18.30 -11.72 -29.45
N ALA A 20 -17.00 -11.79 -29.74
CA ALA A 20 -15.98 -11.06 -29.03
C ALA A 20 -15.81 -9.63 -29.58
N SER A 21 -15.28 -8.73 -28.76
CA SER A 21 -14.96 -7.36 -29.19
C SER A 21 -13.78 -6.80 -28.42
N ALA A 22 -12.91 -6.03 -29.08
CA ALA A 22 -11.85 -5.31 -28.40
C ALA A 22 -12.46 -4.16 -27.57
N PRO A 23 -12.42 -4.22 -26.22
CA PRO A 23 -13.04 -3.18 -25.41
C PRO A 23 -12.19 -1.91 -25.40
N ALA A 24 -12.84 -0.76 -25.47
CA ALA A 24 -12.19 0.51 -25.12
C ALA A 24 -11.82 0.50 -23.62
N ILE A 25 -10.56 0.86 -23.31
CA ILE A 25 -10.05 0.86 -21.93
C ILE A 25 -9.84 2.29 -21.45
N ASP A 26 -10.71 2.73 -20.54
CA ASP A 26 -10.52 3.96 -19.80
C ASP A 26 -9.67 3.69 -18.55
N ARG A 27 -8.34 3.87 -18.68
CA ARG A 27 -7.40 3.60 -17.58
C ARG A 27 -7.63 4.52 -16.38
N SER A 28 -8.13 5.74 -16.60
CA SER A 28 -8.38 6.73 -15.55
C SER A 28 -9.50 6.27 -14.62
N LYS A 29 -10.61 5.79 -15.18
CA LYS A 29 -11.72 5.23 -14.39
C LYS A 29 -11.32 3.95 -13.66
N LEU A 30 -10.54 3.08 -14.31
CA LEU A 30 -10.00 1.89 -13.65
C LEU A 30 -9.07 2.24 -12.48
N LEU A 31 -8.26 3.31 -12.62
CA LEU A 31 -7.41 3.79 -11.54
C LEU A 31 -8.25 4.32 -10.37
N ALA A 32 -9.22 5.18 -10.66
CA ALA A 32 -10.09 5.76 -9.64
C ALA A 32 -10.86 4.68 -8.87
N GLN A 33 -11.40 3.68 -9.57
CA GLN A 33 -12.08 2.55 -8.94
C GLN A 33 -11.13 1.74 -8.04
N GLN A 34 -9.91 1.47 -8.51
CA GLN A 34 -8.91 0.76 -7.71
C GLN A 34 -8.52 1.57 -6.46
N GLN A 35 -8.27 2.87 -6.62
CA GLN A 35 -7.84 3.75 -5.53
C GLN A 35 -8.91 3.87 -4.46
N ALA A 36 -10.17 4.10 -4.84
CA ALA A 36 -11.29 4.14 -3.91
C ALA A 36 -11.37 2.86 -3.06
N ARG A 37 -11.19 1.69 -3.69
CA ARG A 37 -11.21 0.42 -2.95
C ARG A 37 -10.03 0.29 -1.97
N VAL A 38 -8.85 0.76 -2.36
CA VAL A 38 -7.67 0.78 -1.49
C VAL A 38 -7.93 1.67 -0.28
N ASP A 39 -8.46 2.87 -0.50
CA ASP A 39 -8.71 3.86 0.55
C ASP A 39 -9.77 3.37 1.54
N ASP A 40 -10.89 2.86 1.04
CA ASP A 40 -11.95 2.30 1.89
C ASP A 40 -11.44 1.15 2.78
N LEU A 41 -10.57 0.28 2.24
CA LEU A 41 -10.00 -0.83 3.01
C LEU A 41 -8.97 -0.34 4.03
N ARG A 42 -8.11 0.61 3.66
CA ARG A 42 -7.14 1.23 4.59
C ARG A 42 -7.88 1.83 5.78
N HIS A 43 -8.93 2.59 5.51
CA HIS A 43 -9.72 3.22 6.55
C HIS A 43 -10.40 2.19 7.45
N ALA A 44 -11.20 1.29 6.87
CA ALA A 44 -12.02 0.37 7.65
C ALA A 44 -11.22 -0.70 8.41
N LYS A 45 -10.02 -1.07 7.94
CA LYS A 45 -9.26 -2.20 8.49
C LYS A 45 -7.97 -1.80 9.22
N TYR A 46 -7.55 -0.54 9.13
CA TYR A 46 -6.35 -0.08 9.81
C TYR A 46 -6.65 1.17 10.62
N GLU A 47 -6.95 2.29 9.96
CA GLU A 47 -7.10 3.59 10.62
C GLU A 47 -8.19 3.57 11.69
N ALA A 48 -9.39 3.06 11.34
CA ALA A 48 -10.50 3.00 12.28
C ALA A 48 -10.23 2.07 13.49
N ILE A 49 -9.49 0.99 13.28
CA ILE A 49 -9.15 0.03 14.35
C ILE A 49 -8.12 0.63 15.30
N LEU A 50 -7.08 1.30 14.77
CA LEU A 50 -6.05 1.96 15.57
C LEU A 50 -6.65 3.12 16.36
N ASN A 51 -7.41 4.00 15.70
CA ASN A 51 -8.03 5.17 16.35
C ASN A 51 -9.13 4.79 17.35
N GLY A 52 -9.79 3.65 17.14
CA GLY A 52 -10.86 3.17 18.01
C GLY A 52 -10.37 2.50 19.30
N ASN A 53 -9.06 2.30 19.48
CA ASN A 53 -8.50 1.62 20.65
C ASN A 53 -7.64 2.58 21.49
N PRO A 54 -8.10 3.03 22.67
CA PRO A 54 -7.37 3.99 23.50
C PRO A 54 -6.06 3.44 24.09
N ALA A 55 -5.82 2.13 24.02
CA ALA A 55 -4.55 1.53 24.44
C ALA A 55 -3.45 1.60 23.36
N ILE A 56 -3.76 2.13 22.17
CA ILE A 56 -2.82 2.25 21.05
C ILE A 56 -2.54 3.72 20.77
N THR A 57 -1.27 4.10 20.79
CA THR A 57 -0.81 5.42 20.35
C THR A 57 -0.10 5.29 19.02
N VAL A 58 -0.56 6.02 18.00
CA VAL A 58 0.08 6.06 16.67
C VAL A 58 0.98 7.29 16.59
N LEU A 59 2.24 7.07 16.21
CA LEU A 59 3.18 8.14 15.88
C LEU A 59 3.47 8.11 14.37
N HIS A 60 3.25 9.24 13.70
CA HIS A 60 3.57 9.39 12.28
C HIS A 60 5.01 9.92 12.13
N GLY A 61 5.95 9.00 11.94
CA GLY A 61 7.37 9.34 11.80
C GLY A 61 8.23 8.15 11.43
N GLU A 62 9.53 8.40 11.31
CA GLU A 62 10.54 7.37 11.07
C GLU A 62 11.25 7.04 12.39
N ALA A 63 11.17 5.77 12.81
CA ALA A 63 11.76 5.30 14.05
C ALA A 63 13.13 4.66 13.83
N ARG A 64 14.08 4.94 14.72
CA ARG A 64 15.39 4.27 14.82
C ARG A 64 15.67 3.86 16.27
N PHE A 65 16.42 2.78 16.47
CA PHE A 65 16.88 2.43 17.81
C PHE A 65 17.88 3.46 18.31
N GLN A 66 17.61 4.02 19.50
CA GLN A 66 18.58 4.78 20.26
C GLN A 66 19.44 3.81 21.08
N ASP A 67 18.80 2.82 21.71
CA ASP A 67 19.43 1.74 22.48
C ASP A 67 18.50 0.52 22.56
N SER A 68 18.81 -0.46 23.42
CA SER A 68 18.05 -1.71 23.54
C SER A 68 16.64 -1.57 24.13
N GLN A 69 16.28 -0.41 24.68
CA GLN A 69 14.98 -0.15 25.31
C GLN A 69 14.34 1.18 24.89
N HIS A 70 14.95 1.90 23.94
CA HIS A 70 14.43 3.18 23.45
C HIS A 70 14.53 3.32 21.93
N LEU A 71 13.48 3.90 21.34
CA LEU A 71 13.49 4.39 19.96
C LEU A 71 13.52 5.92 19.96
N THR A 72 14.21 6.52 18.98
CA THR A 72 13.98 7.90 18.58
C THR A 72 13.11 7.91 17.33
N VAL A 73 11.99 8.62 17.37
CA VAL A 73 11.08 8.82 16.23
C VAL A 73 11.25 10.23 15.70
N LYS A 74 11.70 10.36 14.46
CA LYS A 74 11.67 11.64 13.73
C LYS A 74 10.28 11.85 13.19
N LEU A 75 9.53 12.80 13.75
CA LEU A 75 8.12 13.01 13.40
C LEU A 75 7.98 13.68 12.03
N ASN A 76 6.92 13.34 11.31
CA ASN A 76 6.65 13.89 9.98
C ASN A 76 6.34 15.40 9.99
N ASP A 77 5.73 15.89 11.06
CA ASP A 77 5.46 17.31 11.31
C ASP A 77 6.67 18.07 11.91
N GLY A 78 7.78 17.35 12.13
CA GLY A 78 9.05 17.88 12.60
C GLY A 78 9.35 17.55 14.07
N GLY A 79 10.63 17.65 14.43
CA GLY A 79 11.11 17.30 15.76
C GLY A 79 11.35 15.80 15.96
N GLU A 80 11.72 15.44 17.19
CA GLU A 80 11.98 14.06 17.60
C GLU A 80 11.21 13.70 18.88
N HIS A 81 10.81 12.44 18.99
CA HIS A 81 10.14 11.88 20.16
C HIS A 81 10.84 10.58 20.58
N THR A 82 11.22 10.47 21.85
CA THR A 82 11.80 9.23 22.40
C THR A 82 10.69 8.33 22.95
N VAL A 83 10.67 7.08 22.50
CA VAL A 83 9.72 6.05 22.95
C VAL A 83 10.49 4.98 23.73
N ALA A 84 10.21 4.89 25.04
CA ALA A 84 10.68 3.77 25.86
C ALA A 84 9.81 2.53 25.64
N PHE A 85 10.39 1.34 25.68
CA PHE A 85 9.65 0.08 25.54
C PHE A 85 10.25 -1.03 26.41
N ASP A 86 9.39 -1.95 26.87
CA ASP A 86 9.83 -3.21 27.46
C ASP A 86 10.20 -4.24 26.39
N ARG A 87 9.43 -4.26 25.29
CA ARG A 87 9.61 -5.15 24.14
C ARG A 87 9.32 -4.38 22.86
N CYS A 88 10.05 -4.70 21.79
CA CYS A 88 9.87 -4.07 20.48
C CYS A 88 9.67 -5.15 19.41
N LEU A 89 8.68 -4.94 18.53
CA LEU A 89 8.49 -5.71 17.31
C LEU A 89 8.90 -4.86 16.11
N VAL A 90 9.89 -5.29 15.35
CA VAL A 90 10.29 -4.64 14.09
C VAL A 90 9.52 -5.28 12.94
N ALA A 91 8.58 -4.53 12.37
CA ALA A 91 7.72 -4.97 11.27
C ALA A 91 7.74 -3.97 10.08
N THR A 92 8.93 -3.53 9.67
CA THR A 92 9.16 -2.47 8.66
C THR A 92 9.00 -2.92 7.21
N GLY A 93 8.69 -4.20 6.95
CA GLY A 93 8.45 -4.72 5.61
C GLY A 93 9.73 -4.81 4.76
N ALA A 94 9.58 -4.59 3.45
CA ALA A 94 10.65 -4.61 2.46
C ALA A 94 10.33 -3.65 1.31
N SER A 95 11.34 -3.31 0.51
CA SER A 95 11.19 -2.50 -0.70
C SER A 95 11.70 -3.25 -1.94
N PRO A 96 11.17 -2.97 -3.15
CA PRO A 96 11.66 -3.56 -4.38
C PRO A 96 13.17 -3.33 -4.56
N ALA A 97 13.92 -4.38 -4.91
CA ALA A 97 15.32 -4.25 -5.28
C ALA A 97 15.43 -3.51 -6.61
N VAL A 98 16.36 -2.57 -6.70
CA VAL A 98 16.60 -1.80 -7.92
C VAL A 98 17.91 -2.29 -8.55
N PRO A 99 17.88 -2.90 -9.75
CA PRO A 99 19.08 -3.42 -10.38
C PRO A 99 19.98 -2.26 -10.85
N PRO A 100 21.31 -2.41 -10.83
CA PRO A 100 22.25 -1.38 -11.25
C PRO A 100 22.37 -1.32 -12.78
N ILE A 101 21.26 -1.05 -13.47
CA ILE A 101 21.20 -0.88 -14.92
C ILE A 101 21.50 0.60 -15.22
N PRO A 102 22.53 0.92 -16.04
CA PRO A 102 22.82 2.30 -16.44
C PRO A 102 21.57 3.00 -17.01
N GLY A 103 21.30 4.23 -16.55
CA GLY A 103 20.11 5.02 -16.95
C GLY A 103 18.80 4.71 -16.22
N LEU A 104 18.75 3.77 -15.26
CA LEU A 104 17.51 3.45 -14.51
C LEU A 104 17.28 4.36 -13.29
N ASN A 105 18.36 4.78 -12.63
CA ASN A 105 18.34 5.57 -11.38
C ASN A 105 18.77 7.03 -11.57
N GLU A 106 19.00 7.42 -12.82
CA GLU A 106 19.36 8.80 -13.19
C GLU A 106 18.13 9.70 -13.25
#